data_AF-A0A067NW60-F1
#
_entry.id   AF-A0A067NW60-F1
#
_cell.length_a   1.000
_cell.length_b   1.000
_cell.length_c   1.000
_cell.angle_alpha   90.00
_cell.angle_beta   90.00
_cell.angle_gamma   90.00
#
_symmetry.space_group_name_H-M   'P 1'
#
loop_
_entity.id
_entity.type
_entity.pdbx_description
1 polymer ?
#
loop_
_entity_poly.entity_id
_entity_poly.type
_entity_poly.pdbx_seq_one_letter_code
_entity_poly.pdbx_strand_id
1 'polypeptide(L)'
;MLNRQHINSAHLHSFLVLLDGEDDASVRTLIDPADHQNVPRAVKLMIMISMISTLKDSTVRPIDEPVLNVLLALNDLISAFLEPFINPILSLSEQLTSLAKFAHLAFVHHRLHGTSFMTNQLYADLQGVVKTAFFCVAKQKVLDRSKSFYLYQQGSDRLEQTFGTIRSMTHDQNVDIVQLCERLSDCVDVDKIFTKHPDWKRAHRRLSYTGTEGVDHVNPAYFTGNLVVDDVLLSGVWRSGR
;
A
#
# COMPACT_ATOMS: atom_id res chain seq x y z
N MET A 1 16.70 6.68 -10.35
CA MET A 1 18.05 7.10 -9.91
C MET A 1 17.94 7.66 -8.51
N LEU A 2 18.61 7.02 -7.55
CA LEU A 2 18.76 7.48 -6.17
C LEU A 2 20.26 7.59 -5.92
N ASN A 3 20.72 8.67 -5.29
CA ASN A 3 22.13 8.90 -4.96
C ASN A 3 23.09 8.65 -6.14
N ARG A 4 22.68 9.07 -7.35
CA ARG A 4 23.42 8.90 -8.63
C ARG A 4 23.61 7.46 -9.11
N GLN A 5 22.92 6.48 -8.51
CA GLN A 5 22.90 5.11 -8.99
C GLN A 5 21.57 4.75 -9.64
N HIS A 6 21.65 3.94 -10.70
CA HIS A 6 20.51 3.37 -11.37
C HIS A 6 20.28 1.94 -10.87
N ILE A 7 19.29 1.78 -9.98
CA ILE A 7 18.84 0.45 -9.58
C ILE A 7 18.04 -0.17 -10.73
N ASN A 8 18.38 -1.41 -11.09
CA ASN A 8 17.67 -2.18 -12.10
C ASN A 8 17.22 -3.51 -11.49
N SER A 9 16.46 -4.28 -12.27
CA SER A 9 15.93 -5.58 -11.86
C SER A 9 17.06 -6.56 -11.46
N ALA A 10 18.23 -6.51 -12.10
CA ALA A 10 19.35 -7.37 -11.76
C ALA A 10 19.96 -7.05 -10.39
N HIS A 11 20.08 -5.76 -10.04
CA HIS A 11 20.49 -5.34 -8.70
C HIS A 11 19.46 -5.80 -7.65
N LEU A 12 18.16 -5.62 -7.89
CA LEU A 12 17.14 -6.10 -6.95
C LEU A 12 17.23 -7.62 -6.77
N HIS A 13 17.33 -8.36 -7.87
CA HIS A 13 17.46 -9.81 -7.86
C HIS A 13 18.65 -10.29 -7.01
N SER A 14 19.83 -9.67 -7.16
CA SER A 14 21.02 -10.11 -6.44
C SER A 14 20.92 -9.99 -4.93
N PHE A 15 20.12 -9.04 -4.42
CA PHE A 15 19.91 -8.86 -2.99
C PHE A 15 18.70 -9.63 -2.46
N LEU A 16 17.62 -9.73 -3.25
CA LEU A 16 16.40 -10.42 -2.82
C LEU A 16 16.61 -11.93 -2.66
N VAL A 17 17.45 -12.56 -3.49
CA VAL A 17 17.80 -13.99 -3.36
C VAL A 17 18.62 -14.28 -2.09
N LEU A 18 19.20 -13.26 -1.45
CA LEU A 18 19.93 -13.43 -0.18
C LEU A 18 19.01 -13.48 1.04
N LEU A 19 17.71 -13.18 0.88
CA LEU A 19 16.74 -13.24 1.96
C LEU A 19 16.38 -14.70 2.27
N ASP A 20 16.25 -15.01 3.57
CA ASP A 20 15.93 -16.36 4.02
C ASP A 20 14.55 -16.81 3.48
N GLY A 21 14.53 -17.97 2.81
CA GLY A 21 13.30 -18.60 2.33
C GLY A 21 12.90 -18.25 0.88
N GLU A 22 13.69 -17.45 0.18
CA GLU A 22 13.46 -17.11 -1.23
C GLU A 22 14.37 -17.91 -2.16
N ASP A 23 13.88 -18.23 -3.37
CA ASP A 23 14.65 -18.90 -4.41
C ASP A 23 14.71 -18.05 -5.70
N ASP A 24 15.60 -18.42 -6.62
CA ASP A 24 15.80 -17.67 -7.87
C ASP A 24 14.51 -17.58 -8.70
N ALA A 25 13.67 -18.62 -8.66
CA ALA A 25 12.40 -18.64 -9.39
C ALA A 25 11.37 -17.68 -8.78
N SER A 26 11.20 -17.67 -7.46
CA SER A 26 10.27 -16.80 -6.74
C SER A 26 10.60 -15.33 -6.96
N VAL A 27 11.88 -14.97 -6.87
CA VAL A 27 12.36 -13.60 -7.08
C VAL A 27 12.17 -13.15 -8.52
N ARG A 28 12.44 -14.02 -9.51
CA ARG A 28 12.19 -13.71 -10.93
C ARG A 28 10.71 -13.44 -11.20
N THR A 29 9.81 -14.26 -10.66
CA THR A 29 8.36 -14.04 -10.80
C THR A 29 7.93 -12.73 -10.15
N LEU A 30 8.57 -12.36 -9.04
CA LEU A 30 8.24 -11.15 -8.28
C LEU A 30 8.65 -9.86 -9.00
N ILE A 31 9.82 -9.84 -9.64
CA ILE A 31 10.36 -8.66 -10.35
C ILE A 31 9.90 -8.56 -11.81
N ASP A 32 9.16 -9.55 -12.32
CA ASP A 32 8.65 -9.57 -13.69
C ASP A 32 7.52 -8.54 -13.89
N PRO A 33 7.66 -7.54 -14.78
CA PRO A 33 6.64 -6.52 -15.00
C PRO A 33 5.41 -6.99 -15.82
N ALA A 34 5.35 -8.25 -16.29
CA ALA A 34 4.32 -8.72 -17.22
C ALA A 34 2.87 -8.49 -16.72
N ASP A 35 2.59 -8.81 -15.45
CA ASP A 35 1.29 -8.57 -14.82
C ASP A 35 1.33 -7.32 -13.92
N HIS A 36 1.21 -6.15 -14.55
CA HIS A 36 1.26 -4.86 -13.86
C HIS A 36 0.00 -4.54 -13.03
N GLN A 37 -1.03 -5.39 -13.08
CA GLN A 37 -2.27 -5.24 -12.29
C GLN A 37 -2.28 -6.09 -11.02
N ASN A 38 -1.24 -6.91 -10.80
CA ASN A 38 -1.13 -7.78 -9.64
C ASN A 38 -0.68 -7.03 -8.39
N VAL A 39 -1.64 -6.42 -7.69
CA VAL A 39 -1.41 -5.68 -6.43
C VAL A 39 -0.74 -6.54 -5.36
N PRO A 40 -1.17 -7.79 -5.07
CA PRO A 40 -0.51 -8.64 -4.08
C PRO A 40 0.98 -8.85 -4.35
N ARG A 41 1.35 -9.09 -5.62
CA ARG A 41 2.74 -9.26 -6.03
C ARG A 41 3.56 -7.98 -5.85
N ALA A 42 2.99 -6.82 -6.20
CA ALA A 42 3.64 -5.53 -5.98
C ALA A 42 3.87 -5.24 -4.48
N VAL A 43 2.88 -5.53 -3.64
CA VAL A 43 2.99 -5.40 -2.17
C VAL A 43 4.06 -6.35 -1.63
N LYS A 44 4.06 -7.62 -2.06
CA LYS A 44 5.10 -8.59 -1.66
C LYS A 44 6.50 -8.10 -2.04
N LEU A 45 6.68 -7.54 -3.24
CA LEU A 45 7.96 -6.98 -3.67
C LEU A 45 8.41 -5.84 -2.75
N MET A 46 7.51 -4.92 -2.42
CA MET A 46 7.81 -3.80 -1.51
C MET A 46 8.18 -4.27 -0.10
N ILE A 47 7.49 -5.29 0.44
CA ILE A 47 7.81 -5.91 1.73
C ILE A 47 9.18 -6.60 1.67
N MET A 48 9.48 -7.32 0.59
CA MET A 48 10.79 -7.96 0.47
C MET A 48 11.92 -6.94 0.34
N ILE A 49 11.70 -5.82 -0.36
CA ILE A 49 12.66 -4.71 -0.40
C ILE A 49 12.87 -4.14 1.01
N SER A 50 11.84 -4.09 1.85
CA SER A 50 12.03 -3.58 3.22
C SER A 50 12.83 -4.52 4.12
N MET A 51 12.73 -5.82 3.87
CA MET A 51 13.53 -6.85 4.54
C MET A 51 15.02 -6.83 4.15
N ILE A 52 15.43 -6.16 3.07
CA ILE A 52 16.85 -6.02 2.69
C ILE A 52 17.68 -5.40 3.84
N SER A 53 17.07 -4.54 4.65
CA SER A 53 17.70 -3.96 5.85
C SER A 53 18.13 -4.98 6.92
N THR A 54 17.63 -6.21 6.83
CA THR A 54 17.95 -7.30 7.77
C THR A 54 19.14 -8.16 7.33
N LEU A 55 19.65 -7.96 6.11
CA LEU A 55 20.83 -8.65 5.63
C LEU A 55 22.03 -8.28 6.52
N LYS A 56 22.81 -9.28 6.92
CA LYS A 56 23.98 -9.09 7.78
C LYS A 56 25.16 -8.54 6.96
N ASP A 57 26.05 -7.78 7.59
CA ASP A 57 27.27 -7.27 6.92
C ASP A 57 28.12 -8.40 6.30
N SER A 58 28.11 -9.60 6.90
CA SER A 58 28.84 -10.76 6.40
C SER A 58 28.25 -11.37 5.11
N THR A 59 27.00 -11.07 4.78
CA THR A 59 26.32 -11.59 3.57
C THR A 59 26.55 -10.72 2.33
N VAL A 60 26.96 -9.46 2.51
CA VAL A 60 27.09 -8.50 1.40
C VAL A 60 28.57 -8.29 1.07
N ARG A 61 28.92 -8.35 -0.22
CA ARG A 61 30.29 -8.10 -0.65
C ARG A 61 30.58 -6.60 -0.55
N PRO A 62 31.80 -6.16 -0.17
CA PRO A 62 32.14 -4.74 -0.07
C PRO A 62 31.90 -3.95 -1.36
N ILE A 63 32.02 -4.60 -2.52
CA ILE A 63 31.74 -3.96 -3.82
C ILE A 63 30.27 -3.60 -4.03
N ASP A 64 29.36 -4.28 -3.33
CA ASP A 64 27.91 -4.07 -3.43
C ASP A 64 27.39 -3.04 -2.40
N GLU A 65 28.24 -2.58 -1.47
CA GLU A 65 27.88 -1.62 -0.41
C GLU A 65 27.23 -0.33 -0.95
N PRO A 66 27.71 0.28 -2.06
CA PRO A 66 27.05 1.46 -2.62
C PRO A 66 25.61 1.17 -3.10
N VAL A 67 25.36 -0.02 -3.65
CA VAL A 67 24.03 -0.45 -4.11
C VAL A 67 23.13 -0.75 -2.92
N LEU A 68 23.67 -1.42 -1.89
CA LEU A 68 22.95 -1.67 -0.64
C LEU A 68 22.47 -0.35 -0.01
N ASN A 69 23.34 0.65 0.11
CA ASN A 69 22.98 1.96 0.66
C ASN A 69 21.82 2.63 -0.11
N VAL A 70 21.76 2.46 -1.43
CA VAL A 70 20.66 2.96 -2.25
C VAL A 70 19.38 2.17 -2.02
N LEU A 71 19.47 0.84 -1.87
CA LEU A 71 18.34 -0.02 -1.55
C LEU A 71 17.79 0.27 -0.14
N LEU A 72 18.64 0.60 0.83
CA LEU A 72 18.22 1.03 2.17
C LEU A 72 17.47 2.36 2.11
N ALA A 73 17.95 3.34 1.33
CA ALA A 73 17.23 4.59 1.12
C ALA A 73 15.88 4.38 0.42
N LEU A 74 15.81 3.45 -0.54
CA LEU A 74 14.57 3.05 -1.20
C LEU A 74 13.61 2.36 -0.22
N ASN A 75 14.11 1.48 0.65
CA ASN A 75 13.35 0.86 1.73
C ASN A 75 12.74 1.93 2.64
N ASP A 76 13.53 2.87 3.14
CA ASP A 76 13.05 3.95 4.00
C ASP A 76 11.87 4.73 3.39
N LEU A 77 11.94 4.98 2.09
CA LEU A 77 10.87 5.63 1.34
C LEU A 77 9.62 4.73 1.21
N ILE A 78 9.81 3.48 0.79
CA ILE A 78 8.72 2.52 0.56
C ILE A 78 8.00 2.20 1.87
N SER A 79 8.73 1.87 2.93
CA SER A 79 8.16 1.58 4.25
C SER A 79 7.42 2.79 4.82
N ALA A 80 7.98 4.01 4.67
CA ALA A 80 7.30 5.21 5.13
C ALA A 80 5.92 5.41 4.44
N PHE A 81 5.79 4.98 3.19
CA PHE A 81 4.54 5.03 2.44
C PHE A 81 3.60 3.86 2.75
N LEU A 82 4.13 2.63 2.80
CA LEU A 82 3.34 1.40 2.82
C LEU A 82 2.83 1.06 4.23
N GLU A 83 3.68 1.13 5.25
CA GLU A 83 3.34 0.78 6.64
C GLU A 83 2.03 1.41 7.15
N PRO A 84 1.73 2.71 6.86
CA PRO A 84 0.48 3.34 7.25
C PRO A 84 -0.80 2.62 6.82
N PHE A 85 -0.73 1.84 5.74
CA PHE A 85 -1.89 1.15 5.16
C PHE A 85 -1.95 -0.32 5.53
N ILE A 86 -0.81 -0.92 5.91
CA ILE A 86 -0.68 -2.37 6.04
C ILE A 86 -0.44 -2.81 7.48
N ASN A 87 0.09 -1.92 8.34
CA ASN A 87 0.46 -2.25 9.70
C ASN A 87 -0.69 -1.97 10.68
N PRO A 88 -1.31 -3.02 11.25
CA PRO A 88 -2.49 -2.86 12.09
C PRO A 88 -2.21 -2.19 13.44
N ILE A 89 -0.96 -2.20 13.88
CA ILE A 89 -0.56 -1.78 15.22
C ILE A 89 -0.40 -0.26 15.30
N LEU A 90 -0.09 0.39 14.16
CA LEU A 90 0.16 1.83 14.12
C LEU A 90 -1.10 2.62 14.49
N SER A 91 -0.92 3.58 15.39
CA SER A 91 -1.90 4.63 15.65
C SER A 91 -2.03 5.57 14.44
N LEU A 92 -3.13 6.31 14.35
CA LEU A 92 -3.35 7.26 13.26
C LEU A 92 -2.28 8.36 13.25
N SER A 93 -1.77 8.75 14.42
CA SER A 93 -0.66 9.70 14.53
C SER A 93 0.65 9.15 13.95
N GLU A 94 0.97 7.88 14.22
CA GLU A 94 2.15 7.22 13.65
C GLU A 94 2.00 7.03 12.14
N GLN A 95 0.81 6.60 11.68
CA GLN A 95 0.50 6.47 10.26
C GLN A 95 0.71 7.80 9.52
N LEU A 96 0.17 8.90 10.04
CA LEU A 96 0.34 10.24 9.43
C LEU A 96 1.78 10.76 9.53
N THR A 97 2.51 10.44 10.60
CA THR A 97 3.93 10.79 10.75
C THR A 97 4.76 10.07 9.69
N SER A 98 4.49 8.79 9.46
CA SER A 98 5.15 7.99 8.43
C SER A 98 4.84 8.50 7.03
N LEU A 99 3.57 8.85 6.74
CA LEU A 99 3.22 9.49 5.46
C LEU A 99 3.87 10.87 5.27
N ALA A 100 4.04 11.64 6.35
CA ALA A 100 4.81 12.88 6.31
C ALA A 100 6.29 12.63 6.01
N LYS A 101 6.92 11.61 6.63
CA LYS A 101 8.28 11.15 6.31
C LYS A 101 8.42 10.82 4.83
N PHE A 102 7.49 10.03 4.30
CA PHE A 102 7.46 9.74 2.87
C PHE A 102 7.38 11.03 2.03
N ALA A 103 6.47 11.96 2.36
CA ALA A 103 6.31 13.19 1.59
C ALA A 103 7.58 14.04 1.55
N HIS A 104 8.29 14.20 2.67
CA HIS A 104 9.54 14.95 2.75
C HIS A 104 10.68 14.24 1.99
N LEU A 105 10.84 12.93 2.16
CA LEU A 105 11.84 12.15 1.44
C LEU A 105 11.60 12.18 -0.09
N ALA A 106 10.36 11.95 -0.52
CA ALA A 106 9.97 12.00 -1.91
C ALA A 106 10.23 13.39 -2.50
N PHE A 107 9.93 14.46 -1.76
CA PHE A 107 10.22 15.83 -2.19
C PHE A 107 11.72 16.07 -2.40
N VAL A 108 12.56 15.68 -1.44
CA VAL A 108 14.02 15.86 -1.54
C VAL A 108 14.57 15.09 -2.75
N HIS A 109 14.21 13.82 -2.90
CA HIS A 109 14.69 13.01 -4.02
C HIS A 109 14.17 13.49 -5.38
N HIS A 110 12.89 13.89 -5.47
CA HIS A 110 12.33 14.45 -6.70
C HIS A 110 12.97 15.81 -7.03
N ARG A 111 13.26 16.65 -6.04
CA ARG A 111 13.97 17.92 -6.25
C ARG A 111 15.40 17.73 -6.75
N LEU A 112 16.10 16.71 -6.25
CA LEU A 112 17.50 16.43 -6.60
C LEU A 112 17.66 15.68 -7.93
N HIS A 113 16.72 14.80 -8.28
CA HIS A 113 16.87 13.86 -9.40
C HIS A 113 15.74 13.96 -10.45
N GLY A 114 14.71 14.76 -10.19
CA GLY A 114 13.58 14.98 -11.11
C GLY A 114 12.94 13.68 -11.56
N THR A 115 12.64 13.62 -12.86
CA THR A 115 12.00 12.46 -13.51
C THR A 115 12.87 11.21 -13.55
N SER A 116 14.18 11.33 -13.31
CA SER A 116 15.06 10.17 -13.18
C SER A 116 14.80 9.38 -11.91
N PHE A 117 14.19 9.97 -10.87
CA PHE A 117 13.79 9.27 -9.65
C PHE A 117 12.41 8.63 -9.79
N MET A 118 11.39 9.43 -10.14
CA MET A 118 10.03 8.95 -10.46
C MET A 118 9.37 9.91 -11.44
N THR A 119 8.38 9.44 -12.20
CA THR A 119 7.66 10.30 -13.14
C THR A 119 6.93 11.42 -12.41
N ASN A 120 6.72 12.56 -13.07
CA ASN A 120 5.97 13.68 -12.49
C ASN A 120 4.55 13.27 -12.08
N GLN A 121 3.94 12.37 -12.85
CA GLN A 121 2.62 11.83 -12.57
C GLN A 121 2.64 11.02 -11.26
N LEU A 122 3.54 10.03 -11.15
CA LEU A 122 3.66 9.21 -9.94
C LEU A 122 3.96 10.06 -8.71
N TYR A 123 4.86 11.04 -8.82
CA TYR A 123 5.15 11.96 -7.72
C TYR A 123 3.91 12.75 -7.29
N ALA A 124 3.18 13.33 -8.24
CA ALA A 124 1.97 14.11 -7.97
C ALA A 124 0.89 13.24 -7.32
N ASP A 125 0.70 12.02 -7.80
CA ASP A 125 -0.29 11.08 -7.29
C ASP A 125 0.04 10.66 -5.84
N LEU A 126 1.29 10.29 -5.55
CA LEU A 126 1.72 9.89 -4.22
C LEU A 126 1.65 11.05 -3.20
N GLN A 127 2.03 12.27 -3.60
CA GLN A 127 1.82 13.46 -2.77
C GLN A 127 0.34 13.78 -2.58
N GLY A 128 -0.49 13.50 -3.60
CA GLY A 128 -1.94 13.58 -3.55
C GLY A 128 -2.56 12.65 -2.50
N VAL A 129 -2.04 11.42 -2.39
CA VAL A 129 -2.45 10.46 -1.34
C VAL A 129 -2.15 11.01 0.04
N VAL A 130 -0.93 11.49 0.29
CA VAL A 130 -0.54 12.08 1.58
C VAL A 130 -1.41 13.29 1.90
N LYS A 131 -1.58 14.21 0.94
CA LYS A 131 -2.44 15.38 1.12
C LYS A 131 -3.87 14.97 1.49
N THR A 132 -4.45 14.02 0.75
CA THR A 132 -5.81 13.56 0.99
C THR A 132 -5.97 12.94 2.39
N ALA A 133 -5.01 12.13 2.84
CA ALA A 133 -4.99 11.58 4.20
C ALA A 133 -5.10 12.69 5.27
N PHE A 134 -4.24 13.71 5.20
CA PHE A 134 -4.25 14.83 6.15
C PHE A 134 -5.56 15.63 6.10
N PHE A 135 -6.05 15.95 4.90
CA PHE A 135 -7.29 16.71 4.75
C PHE A 135 -8.52 15.93 5.19
N CYS A 136 -8.59 14.63 4.94
CA CYS A 136 -9.70 13.80 5.38
C CYS A 136 -9.73 13.65 6.90
N VAL A 137 -8.59 13.49 7.56
CA VAL A 137 -8.52 13.50 9.04
C VAL A 137 -8.93 14.86 9.60
N ALA A 138 -8.51 15.96 8.97
CA ALA A 138 -8.95 17.31 9.37
C ALA A 138 -10.47 17.48 9.23
N LYS A 139 -11.05 17.01 8.12
CA LYS A 139 -12.51 17.02 7.91
C LYS A 139 -13.23 16.16 8.95
N GLN A 140 -12.71 14.96 9.24
CA GLN A 140 -13.29 14.08 10.26
C GLN A 140 -13.28 14.75 11.65
N LYS A 141 -12.21 15.46 12.02
CA LYS A 141 -12.17 16.27 13.26
C LYS A 141 -13.22 17.38 13.33
N VAL A 142 -13.70 17.89 12.20
CA VAL A 142 -14.79 18.88 12.16
C VAL A 142 -16.15 18.19 12.28
N LEU A 143 -16.30 17.01 11.70
CA LEU A 143 -17.55 16.23 11.71
C LEU A 143 -17.81 15.53 13.05
N ASP A 144 -16.87 14.71 13.50
CA ASP A 144 -16.92 14.01 14.79
C ASP A 144 -15.50 13.58 15.21
N ARG A 145 -15.02 14.18 16.30
CA ARG A 145 -13.67 13.96 16.83
C ARG A 145 -13.51 12.60 17.51
N SER A 146 -14.60 12.04 18.02
CA SER A 146 -14.58 10.80 18.82
C SER A 146 -14.42 9.53 17.97
N LYS A 147 -14.51 9.65 16.64
CA LYS A 147 -14.51 8.50 15.74
C LYS A 147 -13.13 8.14 15.24
N SER A 148 -12.94 6.85 15.05
CA SER A 148 -11.77 6.29 14.37
C SER A 148 -11.79 6.64 12.88
N PHE A 149 -10.61 6.91 12.32
CA PHE A 149 -10.44 7.11 10.89
C PHE A 149 -9.46 6.09 10.32
N TYR A 150 -9.88 5.38 9.28
CA TYR A 150 -9.13 4.28 8.69
C TYR A 150 -8.56 4.71 7.34
N LEU A 151 -7.25 4.98 7.26
CA LEU A 151 -6.61 5.51 6.04
C LEU A 151 -6.78 4.60 4.83
N TYR A 152 -6.66 3.29 5.01
CA TYR A 152 -6.78 2.33 3.92
C TYR A 152 -8.16 2.34 3.26
N GLN A 153 -9.21 2.83 3.95
CA GLN A 153 -10.56 2.96 3.35
C GLN A 153 -10.68 4.11 2.35
N GLN A 154 -9.63 4.91 2.17
CA GLN A 154 -9.58 5.95 1.13
C GLN A 154 -9.27 5.38 -0.26
N GLY A 155 -8.94 4.08 -0.36
CA GLY A 155 -8.75 3.37 -1.63
C GLY A 155 -10.06 3.01 -2.34
N SER A 156 -9.93 2.45 -3.54
CA SER A 156 -11.05 2.01 -4.38
C SER A 156 -11.48 0.56 -4.16
N ASP A 157 -10.84 -0.19 -3.27
CA ASP A 157 -11.04 -1.65 -3.12
C ASP A 157 -12.51 -2.03 -2.92
N ARG A 158 -13.27 -1.23 -2.14
CA ARG A 158 -14.71 -1.48 -1.92
C ARG A 158 -15.52 -1.32 -3.21
N LEU A 159 -15.15 -0.33 -4.03
CA LEU A 159 -15.77 -0.12 -5.34
C LEU A 159 -15.37 -1.24 -6.32
N GLU A 160 -14.12 -1.69 -6.27
CA GLU A 160 -13.63 -2.82 -7.07
C GLU A 160 -14.34 -4.13 -6.69
N GLN A 161 -14.60 -4.36 -5.40
CA GLN A 161 -15.42 -5.48 -4.94
C GLN A 161 -16.85 -5.41 -5.49
N THR A 162 -17.46 -4.22 -5.53
CA THR A 162 -18.76 -4.01 -6.18
C THR A 162 -18.68 -4.36 -7.66
N PHE A 163 -17.66 -3.90 -8.39
CA PHE A 163 -17.47 -4.27 -9.79
C PHE A 163 -17.21 -5.77 -10.00
N GLY A 164 -16.46 -6.42 -9.11
CA GLY A 164 -16.28 -7.87 -9.10
C GLY A 164 -17.61 -8.61 -8.96
N THR A 165 -18.46 -8.13 -8.03
CA THR A 165 -19.80 -8.69 -7.81
C THR A 165 -20.65 -8.57 -9.07
N ILE A 166 -20.72 -7.39 -9.70
CA ILE A 166 -21.47 -7.14 -10.95
C ILE A 166 -21.06 -8.10 -12.07
N ARG A 167 -19.75 -8.33 -12.23
CA ARG A 167 -19.18 -9.21 -13.25
C ARG A 167 -19.40 -10.70 -12.96
N SER A 168 -19.57 -11.05 -11.69
CA SER A 168 -19.79 -12.45 -11.26
C SER A 168 -21.25 -12.83 -11.02
N MET A 169 -22.17 -11.84 -11.01
CA MET A 169 -23.59 -12.04 -10.69
C MET A 169 -24.29 -12.94 -11.71
N THR A 170 -23.81 -12.95 -12.95
CA THR A 170 -24.31 -13.82 -14.02
C THR A 170 -23.13 -14.40 -14.80
N HIS A 171 -23.41 -15.27 -15.78
CA HIS A 171 -22.38 -15.79 -16.69
C HIS A 171 -21.81 -14.73 -17.64
N ASP A 172 -22.49 -13.59 -17.81
CA ASP A 172 -22.02 -12.51 -18.68
C ASP A 172 -21.20 -11.49 -17.89
N GLN A 173 -19.89 -11.54 -18.13
CA GLN A 173 -18.89 -10.69 -17.46
C GLN A 173 -18.80 -9.28 -18.05
N ASN A 174 -19.26 -9.07 -19.30
CA ASN A 174 -19.13 -7.81 -20.01
C ASN A 174 -20.50 -7.15 -20.17
N VAL A 175 -20.86 -6.36 -19.17
CA VAL A 175 -22.16 -5.69 -19.13
C VAL A 175 -22.22 -4.47 -20.03
N ASP A 176 -23.37 -4.25 -20.67
CA ASP A 176 -23.70 -2.94 -21.25
C ASP A 176 -24.07 -1.92 -20.15
N ILE A 177 -24.27 -0.67 -20.53
CA ILE A 177 -24.55 0.40 -19.57
C ILE A 177 -25.90 0.25 -18.85
N VAL A 178 -26.90 -0.34 -19.50
CA VAL A 178 -28.22 -0.56 -18.90
C VAL A 178 -28.12 -1.68 -17.88
N GLN A 179 -27.50 -2.79 -18.27
CA GLN A 179 -27.21 -3.92 -17.39
C GLN A 179 -26.32 -3.51 -16.20
N LEU A 180 -25.36 -2.61 -16.41
CA LEU A 180 -24.54 -2.08 -15.32
C LEU A 180 -25.40 -1.33 -14.30
N CYS A 181 -26.32 -0.47 -14.74
CA CYS A 181 -27.22 0.26 -13.84
C CYS A 181 -28.15 -0.67 -13.05
N GLU A 182 -28.73 -1.67 -13.71
CA GLU A 182 -29.59 -2.67 -13.08
C GLU A 182 -28.81 -3.49 -12.04
N ARG A 183 -27.67 -4.08 -12.43
CA ARG A 183 -26.85 -4.90 -11.53
C ARG A 183 -26.22 -4.10 -10.40
N LEU A 184 -25.92 -2.81 -10.59
CA LEU A 184 -25.48 -1.92 -9.51
C LEU A 184 -26.56 -1.79 -8.43
N SER A 185 -27.81 -1.62 -8.85
CA SER A 185 -28.95 -1.52 -7.92
C SER A 185 -29.10 -2.81 -7.12
N ASP A 186 -29.03 -3.96 -7.79
CA ASP A 186 -29.09 -5.27 -7.16
C ASP A 186 -27.91 -5.49 -6.18
N CYS A 187 -26.68 -5.12 -6.58
CA CYS A 187 -25.50 -5.23 -5.73
C CYS A 187 -25.63 -4.40 -4.45
N VAL A 188 -26.17 -3.18 -4.54
CA VAL A 188 -26.39 -2.31 -3.38
C VAL A 188 -27.40 -2.93 -2.41
N ASP A 189 -28.47 -3.54 -2.92
CA ASP A 189 -29.46 -4.19 -2.06
C ASP A 189 -28.91 -5.47 -1.41
N VAL A 190 -28.10 -6.24 -2.12
CA VAL A 190 -27.35 -7.37 -1.56
C VAL A 190 -26.38 -6.91 -0.47
N ASP A 191 -25.60 -5.86 -0.69
CA ASP A 191 -24.67 -5.33 0.31
C ASP A 191 -25.38 -4.75 1.54
N LYS A 192 -26.58 -4.15 1.38
CA LYS A 192 -27.42 -3.74 2.54
C LYS A 192 -27.84 -4.95 3.38
N ILE A 193 -28.22 -6.05 2.75
CA ILE A 193 -28.60 -7.30 3.45
C ILE A 193 -27.39 -7.83 4.21
N PHE A 194 -26.23 -7.94 3.56
CA PHE A 194 -25.02 -8.41 4.23
C PHE A 194 -24.48 -7.47 5.31
N THR A 195 -24.71 -6.17 5.19
CA THR A 195 -24.37 -5.22 6.26
C THR A 195 -25.22 -5.45 7.51
N LYS A 196 -26.51 -5.83 7.34
CA LYS A 196 -27.41 -6.18 8.45
C LYS A 196 -27.16 -7.58 9.00
N HIS A 197 -26.71 -8.51 8.15
CA HIS A 197 -26.40 -9.89 8.49
C HIS A 197 -24.98 -10.27 8.05
N PRO A 198 -23.94 -9.80 8.76
CA PRO A 198 -22.55 -10.02 8.36
C PRO A 198 -22.16 -11.50 8.27
N ASP A 199 -22.82 -12.36 9.04
CA ASP A 199 -22.64 -13.81 9.08
C ASP A 199 -23.10 -14.52 7.79
N TRP A 200 -23.98 -13.90 7.00
CA TRP A 200 -24.50 -14.50 5.76
C TRP A 200 -23.55 -14.32 4.58
N LYS A 201 -22.65 -13.33 4.65
CA LYS A 201 -21.65 -13.09 3.60
C LYS A 201 -20.55 -14.13 3.75
N ARG A 202 -20.67 -15.25 3.04
CA ARG A 202 -19.51 -16.13 2.83
C ARG A 202 -18.45 -15.32 2.12
N ALA A 203 -17.34 -15.04 2.81
CA ALA A 203 -16.17 -14.48 2.15
C ALA A 203 -15.83 -15.38 0.96
N HIS A 204 -15.54 -14.80 -0.20
CA HIS A 204 -14.96 -15.55 -1.31
C HIS A 204 -13.83 -16.40 -0.74
N ARG A 205 -13.79 -17.69 -1.09
CA ARG A 205 -12.71 -18.61 -0.71
C ARG A 205 -11.44 -17.94 -1.19
N ARG A 206 -10.79 -17.19 -0.30
CA ARG A 206 -9.50 -16.55 -0.56
C ARG A 206 -8.64 -17.71 -1.00
N LEU A 207 -8.11 -17.66 -2.22
CA LEU A 207 -7.01 -18.54 -2.58
C LEU A 207 -5.89 -18.14 -1.62
N SER A 208 -5.86 -18.77 -0.45
CA SER A 208 -4.77 -18.64 0.50
C SER A 208 -3.60 -19.37 -0.13
N TYR A 209 -2.86 -18.67 -0.97
CA TYR A 209 -1.50 -19.07 -1.29
C TYR A 209 -0.66 -18.64 -0.08
N THR A 210 -0.63 -19.53 0.91
CA THR A 210 0.45 -19.72 1.90
C THR A 210 1.37 -18.52 2.15
N GLY A 211 1.13 -17.80 3.25
CA GLY A 211 2.23 -17.17 4.01
C GLY A 211 1.91 -15.84 4.69
N THR A 212 1.54 -14.82 3.92
CA THR A 212 1.50 -13.42 4.40
C THR A 212 0.58 -12.55 3.53
N GLU A 213 -0.61 -13.03 3.19
CA GLU A 213 -1.50 -12.35 2.23
C GLU A 213 -2.91 -12.09 2.81
N GLY A 214 -3.33 -10.83 2.70
CA GLY A 214 -4.57 -10.30 3.28
C GLY A 214 -4.61 -8.76 3.42
N VAL A 215 -3.50 -8.10 3.09
CA VAL A 215 -3.31 -6.65 3.16
C VAL A 215 -4.17 -5.87 2.16
N ASP A 216 -4.63 -6.52 1.08
CA ASP A 216 -5.39 -5.85 0.01
C ASP A 216 -6.89 -5.70 0.34
N HIS A 217 -7.39 -6.42 1.36
CA HIS A 217 -8.81 -6.38 1.76
C HIS A 217 -8.96 -6.42 3.28
N VAL A 218 -8.52 -5.33 3.91
CA VAL A 218 -8.41 -5.21 5.36
C VAL A 218 -9.74 -4.73 5.98
N ASN A 219 -10.21 -5.43 7.01
CA ASN A 219 -11.40 -5.03 7.77
C ASN A 219 -11.00 -4.02 8.86
N PRO A 220 -11.84 -3.04 9.27
CA PRO A 220 -11.54 -2.18 10.40
C PRO A 220 -11.09 -2.92 11.66
N ALA A 221 -11.63 -4.12 11.90
CA ALA A 221 -11.27 -4.98 13.02
C ALA A 221 -9.82 -5.51 12.98
N TYR A 222 -9.14 -5.41 11.83
CA TYR A 222 -7.72 -5.78 11.71
C TYR A 222 -6.82 -4.77 12.41
N PHE A 223 -7.18 -3.49 12.42
CA PHE A 223 -6.38 -2.44 13.05
C PHE A 223 -6.64 -2.40 14.55
N THR A 224 -5.55 -2.48 15.32
CA THR A 224 -5.55 -2.49 16.79
C THR A 224 -4.95 -1.22 17.39
N GLY A 225 -4.24 -0.41 16.60
CA GLY A 225 -3.74 0.90 17.00
C GLY A 225 -4.85 1.90 17.32
N ASN A 226 -4.51 2.97 18.05
CA ASN A 226 -5.44 4.04 18.32
C ASN A 226 -5.67 4.89 17.06
N LEU A 227 -6.85 4.75 16.46
CA LEU A 227 -7.23 5.45 15.23
C LEU A 227 -8.17 6.64 15.45
N VAL A 228 -8.44 7.03 16.71
CA VAL A 228 -9.33 8.14 17.04
C VAL A 228 -8.73 9.45 16.55
N VAL A 229 -9.51 10.24 15.80
CA VAL A 229 -8.97 11.47 15.19
C VAL A 229 -8.67 12.55 16.21
N ASP A 230 -9.32 12.59 17.38
CA ASP A 230 -9.09 13.65 18.37
C ASP A 230 -7.63 13.68 18.85
N ASP A 231 -7.03 12.50 19.03
CA ASP A 231 -5.67 12.29 19.54
C ASP A 231 -4.56 12.73 18.55
N VAL A 232 -4.93 13.08 17.32
CA VAL A 232 -3.99 13.50 16.28
C VAL A 232 -3.76 15.01 16.31
N LEU A 233 -2.53 15.46 16.53
CA LEU A 233 -2.14 16.84 16.25
C LEU A 233 -1.53 16.95 14.85
N LEU A 234 -2.31 17.37 13.85
CA LEU A 234 -1.91 17.39 12.43
C LEU A 234 -0.61 18.16 12.15
N SER A 235 -0.42 19.30 12.80
CA SER A 235 0.81 20.10 12.67
C SER A 235 2.02 19.43 13.34
N GLY A 236 1.79 18.69 14.42
CA GLY A 236 2.80 17.91 15.12
C GLY A 236 3.29 16.76 14.26
N VAL A 237 2.38 15.88 13.81
CA VAL A 237 2.74 14.70 13.00
C VAL A 237 3.43 15.08 11.68
N TRP A 238 3.04 16.21 11.05
CA TRP A 238 3.72 16.70 9.85
C TRP A 238 5.16 17.14 10.10
N ARG A 239 5.43 17.74 11.26
CA ARG A 239 6.78 18.15 11.67
C ARG A 239 7.62 16.97 12.12
N SER A 240 7.03 16.01 12.82
CA SER A 240 7.71 14.80 13.29
C SER A 240 8.18 13.90 12.14
N GLY A 241 7.55 14.00 10.96
CA GLY A 241 8.01 13.29 9.77
C GLY A 241 9.20 13.93 9.05
N ARG A 242 9.71 15.09 9.47
CA ARG A 242 10.83 15.76 8.79
C ARG A 242 12.18 15.12 9.07
#